data_AF-A0A6J6ZIU7-F1
#
_entry.id   AF-A0A6J6ZIU7-F1
#
_cell.length_a   1.000
_cell.length_b   1.000
_cell.length_c   1.000
_cell.angle_alpha   90.00
_cell.angle_beta   90.00
_cell.angle_gamma   90.00
#
_symmetry.space_group_name_H-M   'P 1'
#
loop_
_entity.id
_entity.type
_entity.pdbx_description
1 polymer ?
#
loop_
_entity_poly.entity_id
_entity_poly.type
_entity_poly.pdbx_seq_one_letter_code
_entity_poly.pdbx_strand_id
1 'polypeptide(L)' 'MRSHPGVTATFFGALSTAGVNIEMISTSEIRISIICRQADIERGVQAAHTAFGLDADQSEAVVYGGSGR' A
#
# COMPACT_ATOMS: atom_id res chain seq x y z
N MET A 1 -7.86 -3.78 11.33
CA MET A 1 -6.99 -2.75 11.96
C MET A 1 -7.18 -2.59 13.46
N ARG A 2 -8.39 -2.75 14.01
CA ARG A 2 -8.68 -2.62 15.47
C ARG A 2 -7.65 -3.34 16.37
N SER A 3 -7.24 -4.55 16.00
CA SER A 3 -6.27 -5.37 16.76
C SER A 3 -4.83 -5.33 16.19
N HIS A 4 -4.59 -4.53 15.16
CA HIS A 4 -3.31 -4.43 14.44
C HIS A 4 -2.96 -2.95 14.20
N PRO A 5 -2.63 -2.19 15.27
CA PRO A 5 -2.39 -0.74 15.17
C PRO A 5 -1.21 -0.39 14.25
N GLY A 6 -0.27 -1.33 14.04
CA GLY A 6 0.85 -1.17 13.13
C GLY A 6 0.43 -0.88 11.68
N VAL A 7 -0.73 -1.38 11.23
CA VAL A 7 -1.23 -1.13 9.87
C VAL A 7 -1.48 0.37 9.64
N THR A 8 -2.12 1.03 10.59
CA THR A 8 -2.43 2.46 10.51
C THR A 8 -1.15 3.30 10.58
N ALA A 9 -0.22 2.93 11.46
CA ALA A 9 1.07 3.61 11.58
C ALA A 9 1.90 3.51 10.29
N THR A 10 1.99 2.31 9.70
CA THR A 10 2.68 2.09 8.42
C THR A 10 2.07 2.92 7.29
N PHE A 11 0.73 2.91 7.16
CA PHE A 11 0.05 3.66 6.11
C PHE A 11 0.32 5.18 6.18
N PHE A 12 0.14 5.79 7.36
CA PHE A 12 0.37 7.23 7.50
C PHE A 12 1.86 7.61 7.45
N GLY A 13 2.74 6.74 7.97
CA GLY A 13 4.19 6.94 7.85
C GLY A 13 4.66 6.93 6.39
N ALA A 14 4.12 6.03 5.57
CA ALA A 14 4.44 5.96 4.14
C ALA A 14 4.00 7.23 3.40
N LEU A 15 2.77 7.68 3.64
CA LEU A 15 2.26 8.92 3.02
C LEU A 15 3.05 10.16 3.46
N SER A 16 3.41 10.24 4.75
CA SER A 16 4.24 11.34 5.26
C SER A 16 5.63 11.35 4.64
N THR A 17 6.27 10.18 4.50
CA THR A 17 7.60 10.05 3.86
C THR A 17 7.53 10.46 2.39
N ALA A 18 6.42 10.15 1.72
CA ALA A 18 6.16 10.55 0.34
C ALA A 18 5.75 12.04 0.21
N GLY A 19 5.63 12.79 1.30
CA GLY A 19 5.21 14.20 1.27
C GLY A 19 3.76 14.40 0.84
N VAL A 20 2.88 13.42 1.06
CA VAL A 20 1.45 13.52 0.74
C VAL A 20 0.71 14.13 1.92
N ASN A 21 0.10 15.30 1.69
CA ASN A 21 -0.73 15.95 2.71
C ASN A 21 -2.12 15.30 2.78
N ILE A 22 -2.55 14.94 4.00
CA ILE A 22 -3.86 14.34 4.26
C ILE A 22 -4.82 15.43 4.74
N GLU A 23 -5.90 15.64 3.99
CA GLU A 23 -6.91 16.66 4.29
C GLU A 23 -8.06 16.11 5.15
N MET A 24 -8.35 14.82 5.00
CA MET A 24 -9.38 14.13 5.77
C MET A 24 -9.02 12.65 5.93
N ILE A 25 -9.42 12.08 7.06
CA ILE A 25 -9.28 10.67 7.38
C ILE A 25 -10.67 10.11 7.72
N SER A 26 -11.01 8.96 7.14
CA SER A 26 -12.17 8.16 7.52
C SER A 26 -11.74 6.70 7.64
N THR A 27 -12.11 6.05 8.75
CA THR A 27 -11.67 4.67 9.05
C THR A 27 -12.83 3.78 9.48
N SER A 28 -12.79 2.52 9.05
CA SER A 28 -13.57 1.42 9.60
C SER A 28 -12.64 0.34 10.15
N GLU A 29 -13.18 -0.79 10.59
CA GLU A 29 -12.37 -1.90 11.08
C GLU A 29 -11.45 -2.52 10.01
N ILE A 30 -11.84 -2.37 8.74
CA ILE A 30 -11.22 -3.00 7.56
C ILE A 30 -10.75 -2.02 6.48
N ARG A 31 -11.05 -0.72 6.60
CA ARG A 31 -10.69 0.29 5.58
C ARG A 31 -10.16 1.57 6.20
N ILE A 32 -9.07 2.10 5.63
CA ILE A 32 -8.65 3.50 5.78
C ILE A 32 -8.96 4.19 4.46
N SER A 33 -9.58 5.36 4.54
CA SER A 33 -9.82 6.23 3.39
C SER A 33 -9.31 7.63 3.74
N ILE A 34 -8.62 8.24 2.80
CA ILE A 34 -8.10 9.60 2.94
C ILE A 34 -8.54 10.49 1.79
N ILE A 35 -8.56 11.79 2.03
CA ILE A 35 -8.66 12.82 1.00
C ILE A 35 -7.31 13.53 0.93
N CYS A 36 -6.79 13.74 -0.28
CA CYS A 36 -5.57 14.47 -0.57
C CYS A 36 -5.72 15.26 -1.88
N ARG A 37 -4.73 16.10 -2.20
CA ARG A 37 -4.73 16.84 -3.46
C ARG A 37 -4.60 15.88 -4.63
N GLN A 38 -5.28 16.21 -5.74
CA GLN A 38 -5.23 15.39 -6.95
C GLN A 38 -3.78 15.16 -7.45
N ALA A 39 -2.91 16.16 -7.32
CA ALA A 39 -1.50 16.08 -7.71
C ALA A 39 -0.67 15.09 -6.87
N ASP A 40 -1.19 14.66 -5.71
CA ASP A 40 -0.50 13.73 -4.80
C ASP A 40 -1.02 12.29 -4.91
N ILE A 41 -2.08 12.05 -5.70
CA ILE A 41 -2.75 10.74 -5.78
C ILE A 41 -1.76 9.65 -6.23
N GLU A 42 -1.06 9.85 -7.34
CA GLU A 42 -0.13 8.82 -7.87
C GLU A 42 0.96 8.47 -6.87
N ARG A 43 1.56 9.50 -6.25
CA ARG A 43 2.61 9.33 -5.25
C ARG A 43 2.08 8.62 -3.99
N GLY A 44 0.89 9.00 -3.54
CA GLY A 44 0.23 8.40 -2.38
C GLY A 44 -0.15 6.93 -2.60
N VAL A 45 -0.69 6.61 -3.78
CA VAL A 45 -1.02 5.23 -4.16
C VAL A 45 0.24 4.37 -4.21
N GLN A 46 1.29 4.85 -4.87
CA GLN A 46 2.55 4.11 -4.98
C GLN A 46 3.20 3.90 -3.61
N ALA A 47 3.28 4.94 -2.78
CA ALA A 47 3.81 4.83 -1.42
C ALA A 47 3.01 3.83 -0.57
N ALA A 48 1.68 3.84 -0.68
CA ALA A 48 0.83 2.88 0.02
C ALA A 48 1.05 1.45 -0.49
N HIS A 49 1.12 1.23 -1.81
CA HIS A 49 1.37 -0.09 -2.38
C HIS A 49 2.72 -0.65 -1.93
N THR A 50 3.80 0.13 -2.04
CA THR A 50 5.14 -0.28 -1.62
C THR A 50 5.21 -0.57 -0.12
N ALA A 51 4.56 0.25 0.72
CA ALA A 51 4.56 0.04 2.18
C ALA A 51 3.89 -1.28 2.61
N PHE A 52 3.02 -1.85 1.77
CA PHE A 52 2.37 -3.13 2.00
C PHE A 52 2.81 -4.24 1.02
N GLY A 53 3.83 -4.00 0.19
CA GLY A 53 4.35 -4.96 -0.79
C GLY A 53 3.33 -5.37 -1.87
N LEU A 54 2.42 -4.46 -2.23
CA LEU A 54 1.36 -4.68 -3.23
C LEU A 54 1.74 -4.17 -4.63
N ASP A 55 2.98 -3.75 -4.79
CA ASP A 55 3.64 -3.34 -6.03
C ASP A 55 4.36 -4.50 -6.74
N ALA A 56 4.45 -5.67 -6.08
CA ALA A 56 5.00 -6.88 -6.68
C ALA A 56 3.99 -7.55 -7.62
N ASP A 57 4.27 -7.51 -8.92
CA ASP A 57 3.65 -8.37 -9.91
C ASP A 57 4.23 -9.78 -9.74
N GLN A 58 3.76 -10.53 -8.72
CA GLN A 58 4.09 -11.95 -8.61
C GLN A 58 3.30 -12.75 -9.66
N SER A 59 3.72 -12.61 -10.91
CA SER A 59 3.48 -13.55 -12.00
C SER A 59 4.83 -14.01 -12.59
N GLU A 60 5.84 -14.24 -11.76
CA GLU A 60 6.94 -15.10 -12.19
C GLU A 60 6.56 -16.56 -11.89
N ALA A 61 5.76 -17.13 -12.80
CA ALA A 61 5.60 -18.57 -12.84
C ALA A 61 6.94 -19.18 -13.23
N VAL A 62 7.75 -19.55 -12.23
CA VAL A 62 8.94 -20.37 -12.46
C VAL A 62 8.44 -21.75 -12.90
N VAL A 63 8.36 -21.95 -14.21
CA VAL A 63 8.12 -23.26 -14.81
C VAL A 63 9.37 -24.09 -14.54
N TYR A 64 9.33 -24.91 -13.48
CA TYR A 64 10.20 -26.09 -13.39
C TYR A 64 9.74 -27.07 -14.47
N GLY A 65 10.17 -26.81 -15.70
CA GLY A 65 10.11 -27.79 -16.78
C GLY A 65 10.93 -28.98 -16.32
N GLY A 66 10.25 -30.03 -15.86
CA GLY A 66 10.88 -31.28 -15.47
C GLY A 66 11.74 -31.76 -16.64
N SER A 67 13.06 -31.76 -16.43
CA SER A 67 14.01 -32.38 -17.34
C SER A 67 13.62 -33.84 -17.48
N GLY A 68 13.37 -34.26 -18.72
CA GLY A 68 12.72 -35.51 -19.03
C GLY A 68 13.39 -36.75 -18.44
N ARG A 69 12.53 -37.75 -18.20
CA ARG A 69 12.70 -39.14 -18.61
C ARG A 69 11.31 -39.71 -18.92
#